data_AF-A0A0F0HU28-F1
#
_entry.id   AF-A0A0F0HU28-F1
#
_cell.length_a   1.000
_cell.length_b   1.000
_cell.length_c   1.000
_cell.angle_alpha   90.00
_cell.angle_beta   90.00
_cell.angle_gamma   90.00
#
_symmetry.space_group_name_H-M   'P 1'
#
loop_
_entity.id
_entity.type
_entity.pdbx_description
1 polymer ?
#
loop_
_entity_poly.entity_id
_entity_poly.type
_entity_poly.pdbx_seq_one_letter_code
_entity_poly.pdbx_strand_id
1 'polypeptide(L)'
;MKRQSASRPQGPEDFYADHEEYSRQVLGDADFPVYGVDRASRGGGVHRADPAPGGESAPSSGDAEVAEGSQDSDALAEYEFRSGELGWVEVRSGDWSSAEGPYVTVRTYRPGTDADRLPELEDVVEDERDRVFEQLGIDEGDGPGSVRALREWITVEGEPRAVQIHEDRARDEGRARSADRELAEAVSEAVSGVEPGAEESRGGAAESRRKPVWAGRLRVDGITVTVTGRGVPPGGIELKRIEDFERYILGRTDLMRKLAAQQARRVALEERELPPVVGLEAHRAVVEHAVRESLAIAAQIRDDRPPRVPRRSRGEAAAVRWEAAVRQQMKLASESRDEAGESITTMVNHLTRLAQQADWAVGTPEGRAAVEEVVRYTAFASEVPSLPAQRAWTRIWSDGTRNATGAQEAWLTAWEQWRVERTQH
;
A
#
# COMPACT_ATOMS: atom_id res chain seq x y z
N MET A 1 -18.61 20.42 -39.90
CA MET A 1 -17.75 19.82 -38.85
C MET A 1 -17.26 20.96 -37.95
N LYS A 2 -17.85 21.12 -36.75
CA LYS A 2 -17.34 22.08 -35.75
C LYS A 2 -16.07 21.48 -35.16
N ARG A 3 -14.93 22.14 -35.33
CA ARG A 3 -13.69 21.75 -34.65
C ARG A 3 -13.95 21.90 -33.14
N GLN A 4 -13.86 20.80 -32.40
CA GLN A 4 -13.75 20.87 -30.94
C GLN A 4 -12.48 21.70 -30.67
N SER A 5 -12.67 22.89 -30.08
CA SER A 5 -11.56 23.70 -29.59
C SER A 5 -10.78 22.84 -28.61
N ALA A 6 -9.51 22.58 -28.90
CA ALA A 6 -8.62 21.92 -27.95
C ALA A 6 -8.60 22.79 -26.68
N SER A 7 -9.13 22.25 -25.58
CA SER A 7 -9.13 22.92 -24.29
C SER A 7 -7.69 23.31 -23.94
N ARG A 8 -7.51 24.57 -23.53
CA ARG A 8 -6.23 25.06 -23.00
C ARG A 8 -5.80 24.10 -21.88
N PRO A 9 -4.50 23.74 -21.77
CA PRO A 9 -4.03 22.93 -20.65
C PRO A 9 -4.43 23.63 -19.34
N GLN A 10 -5.21 22.94 -18.52
CA GLN A 10 -5.68 23.44 -17.23
C GLN A 10 -4.47 23.64 -16.31
N GLY A 11 -4.46 24.75 -15.57
CA GLY A 11 -3.47 24.92 -14.51
C GLY A 11 -3.70 23.94 -13.36
N PRO A 12 -2.69 23.65 -12.53
CA PRO A 12 -2.88 22.79 -11.35
C PRO A 12 -3.93 23.35 -10.39
N GLU A 13 -4.06 24.67 -10.27
CA GLU A 13 -5.09 25.29 -9.43
C GLU A 13 -6.51 25.11 -9.99
N ASP A 14 -6.68 25.20 -11.32
CA ASP A 14 -7.98 24.94 -11.96
C ASP A 14 -8.43 23.49 -11.70
N PHE A 15 -7.48 22.55 -11.78
CA PHE A 15 -7.73 21.13 -11.48
C PHE A 15 -8.23 20.91 -10.05
N TYR A 16 -7.62 21.57 -9.04
CA TYR A 16 -8.06 21.44 -7.66
C TYR A 16 -9.43 22.08 -7.42
N ALA A 17 -9.70 23.23 -8.03
CA ALA A 17 -11.00 23.89 -7.94
C ALA A 17 -12.13 23.01 -8.52
N ASP A 18 -11.92 22.40 -9.69
CA ASP A 18 -12.86 21.46 -10.31
C ASP A 18 -13.14 20.25 -9.38
N HIS A 19 -12.09 19.73 -8.72
CA HIS A 19 -12.21 18.64 -7.76
C HIS A 19 -12.98 19.02 -6.50
N GLU A 20 -12.82 20.24 -6.00
CA GLU A 20 -13.58 20.75 -4.86
C GLU A 20 -15.06 20.93 -5.22
N GLU A 21 -15.37 21.54 -6.36
CA GLU A 21 -16.75 21.68 -6.85
C GLU A 21 -17.41 20.32 -7.00
N TYR A 22 -16.71 19.36 -7.60
CA TYR A 22 -17.20 17.99 -7.72
C TYR A 22 -17.42 17.34 -6.33
N SER A 23 -16.50 17.53 -5.38
CA SER A 23 -16.66 16.99 -4.02
C SER A 23 -17.84 17.62 -3.28
N ARG A 24 -18.10 18.93 -3.48
CA ARG A 24 -19.30 19.61 -2.95
C ARG A 24 -20.57 19.01 -3.53
N GLN A 25 -20.59 18.74 -4.84
CA GLN A 25 -21.72 18.09 -5.48
C GLN A 25 -21.96 16.68 -4.92
N VAL A 26 -20.93 15.83 -4.88
CA VAL A 26 -21.02 14.45 -4.37
C VAL A 26 -21.57 14.39 -2.95
N LEU A 27 -21.08 15.26 -2.05
CA LEU A 27 -21.52 15.29 -0.65
C LEU A 27 -22.87 15.99 -0.47
N GLY A 28 -23.21 16.96 -1.33
CA GLY A 28 -24.54 17.58 -1.36
C GLY A 28 -25.65 16.62 -1.81
N ASP A 29 -25.29 15.64 -2.66
CA ASP A 29 -26.18 14.59 -3.14
C ASP A 29 -26.31 13.39 -2.17
N ALA A 30 -25.58 13.41 -1.04
CA ALA A 30 -25.65 12.36 -0.04
C ALA A 30 -27.01 12.36 0.68
N ASP A 31 -27.76 11.27 0.53
CA ASP A 31 -29.09 11.07 1.11
C ASP A 31 -29.07 10.34 2.47
N PHE A 32 -27.88 10.19 3.07
CA PHE A 32 -27.67 9.57 4.39
C PHE A 32 -26.71 10.42 5.24
N PRO A 33 -26.81 10.38 6.59
CA PRO A 33 -25.82 11.03 7.45
C PRO A 33 -24.41 10.51 7.17
N VAL A 34 -23.44 11.42 7.13
CA VAL A 34 -22.02 11.08 7.15
C VAL A 34 -21.48 11.41 8.54
N TYR A 35 -20.76 10.48 9.16
CA TYR A 35 -20.14 10.67 10.46
C TYR A 35 -18.65 11.03 10.31
N GLY A 36 -18.17 11.90 11.20
CA GLY A 36 -16.76 12.25 11.37
C GLY A 36 -16.41 12.34 12.86
N VAL A 37 -15.12 12.54 13.15
CA VAL A 37 -14.66 12.68 14.55
C VAL A 37 -14.95 14.09 15.05
N ASP A 38 -15.54 14.20 16.24
CA ASP A 38 -15.63 15.46 16.93
C ASP A 38 -14.30 15.82 17.59
N ARG A 39 -13.76 16.98 17.24
CA ARG A 39 -12.53 17.53 17.83
C ARG A 39 -12.82 18.52 18.94
N ALA A 40 -14.02 19.09 18.99
CA ALA A 40 -14.36 20.10 19.99
C ALA A 40 -14.24 19.54 21.42
N SER A 41 -14.45 18.23 21.60
CA SER A 41 -14.31 17.56 22.90
C SER A 41 -12.86 17.23 23.29
N ARG A 42 -11.90 17.19 22.36
CA ARG A 42 -10.48 16.89 22.68
C ARG A 42 -9.72 18.08 23.27
N GLY A 43 -10.11 19.31 22.93
CA GLY A 43 -9.40 20.52 23.36
C GLY A 43 -9.57 20.91 24.84
N GLY A 44 -10.46 20.26 25.59
CA GLY A 44 -10.84 20.70 26.93
C GLY A 44 -10.22 19.95 28.13
N GLY A 45 -9.50 18.83 27.91
CA GLY A 45 -9.41 17.81 28.96
C GLY A 45 -8.05 17.47 29.57
N VAL A 46 -6.92 17.75 28.90
CA VAL A 46 -5.61 17.52 29.52
C VAL A 46 -5.19 18.81 30.19
N HIS A 47 -5.79 19.07 31.36
CA HIS A 47 -5.18 19.94 32.36
C HIS A 47 -3.74 19.44 32.57
N ARG A 48 -2.81 20.12 31.92
CA ARG A 48 -1.41 20.17 32.32
C ARG A 48 -1.46 20.50 33.81
N ALA A 49 -1.12 19.54 34.66
CA ALA A 49 -1.05 19.76 36.10
C ALA A 49 -0.30 21.07 36.32
N ASP A 50 -0.92 22.00 37.07
CA ASP A 50 -0.38 23.33 37.31
C ASP A 50 1.13 23.23 37.60
N PRO A 51 2.00 23.88 36.80
CA PRO A 51 3.38 23.99 37.20
C PRO A 51 3.41 24.73 38.53
N ALA A 52 4.00 24.10 39.54
CA ALA A 52 4.14 24.66 40.88
C ALA A 52 4.68 26.11 40.78
N PRO A 53 4.08 27.08 41.47
CA PRO A 53 4.51 28.46 41.41
C PRO A 53 5.86 28.60 42.13
N GLY A 54 6.95 28.80 41.40
CA GLY A 54 8.25 29.03 42.03
C GLY A 54 9.44 28.97 41.09
N GLY A 55 9.58 29.96 40.21
CA GLY A 55 10.78 30.11 39.40
C GLY A 55 10.71 31.33 38.48
N GLU A 56 11.04 32.50 39.01
CA GLU A 56 11.34 33.68 38.19
C GLU A 56 12.55 33.37 37.32
N SER A 57 12.34 33.13 36.03
CA SER A 57 13.42 33.04 35.04
C SER A 57 13.08 33.92 33.85
N ALA A 58 14.06 34.73 33.49
CA ALA A 58 13.96 35.87 32.59
C ALA A 58 13.45 35.51 31.18
N PRO A 59 12.78 36.45 30.48
CA PRO A 59 12.26 36.24 29.13
C PRO A 59 13.40 36.06 28.12
N SER A 60 13.57 34.83 27.63
CA SER A 60 14.35 34.55 26.43
C SER A 60 13.48 34.88 25.22
N SER A 61 13.74 36.03 24.61
CA SER A 61 13.23 36.42 23.29
C SER A 61 13.95 35.62 22.21
N GLY A 62 13.57 34.36 22.04
CA GLY A 62 13.89 33.58 20.86
C GLY A 62 12.63 33.46 20.01
N ASP A 63 12.66 34.04 18.82
CA ASP A 63 11.68 33.87 17.75
C ASP A 63 11.64 32.40 17.30
N ALA A 64 11.14 31.53 18.17
CA ALA A 64 10.65 30.23 17.75
C ALA A 64 9.37 30.53 16.99
N GLU A 65 9.49 30.64 15.66
CA GLU A 65 8.38 30.41 14.74
C GLU A 65 7.65 29.18 15.26
N VAL A 66 6.53 29.43 15.93
CA VAL A 66 5.60 28.39 16.31
C VAL A 66 5.23 27.76 14.98
N ALA A 67 5.64 26.50 14.78
CA ALA A 67 5.19 25.68 13.67
C ALA A 67 3.69 25.39 13.89
N GLU A 68 2.88 26.44 13.85
CA GLU A 68 1.53 26.55 14.41
C GLU A 68 0.46 26.05 13.43
N GLY A 69 0.84 25.37 12.34
CA GLY A 69 -0.04 25.20 11.18
C GLY A 69 -0.30 23.78 10.70
N SER A 70 0.26 22.72 11.29
CA SER A 70 0.25 21.42 10.60
C SER A 70 0.05 20.19 11.50
N GLN A 71 -0.84 20.21 12.49
CA GLN A 71 -1.02 18.99 13.30
C GLN A 71 -2.39 18.32 13.24
N ASP A 72 -3.41 18.93 12.64
CA ASP A 72 -4.75 18.32 12.61
C ASP A 72 -5.54 18.72 11.36
N SER A 73 -5.38 18.00 10.24
CA SER A 73 -6.22 18.20 9.05
C SER A 73 -7.38 17.20 9.03
N ASP A 74 -8.59 17.69 8.81
CA ASP A 74 -9.75 16.87 8.46
C ASP A 74 -9.84 16.80 6.93
N ALA A 75 -10.07 15.63 6.33
CA ALA A 75 -10.11 15.49 4.88
C ALA A 75 -11.15 14.47 4.40
N LEU A 76 -11.81 14.78 3.29
CA LEU A 76 -12.58 13.80 2.52
C LEU A 76 -11.59 12.89 1.79
N ALA A 77 -11.52 11.64 2.21
CA ALA A 77 -10.52 10.70 1.72
C ALA A 77 -10.96 9.97 0.47
N GLU A 78 -12.18 9.44 0.48
CA GLU A 78 -12.67 8.59 -0.60
C GLU A 78 -14.19 8.48 -0.54
N TYR A 79 -14.80 8.08 -1.66
CA TYR A 79 -16.21 7.72 -1.77
C TYR A 79 -16.38 6.78 -2.97
N GLU A 80 -17.46 6.00 -2.97
CA GLU A 80 -17.79 5.09 -4.07
C GLU A 80 -19.23 5.30 -4.53
N PHE A 81 -19.45 5.29 -5.84
CA PHE A 81 -20.79 5.22 -6.43
C PHE A 81 -21.12 3.79 -6.82
N ARG A 82 -22.33 3.31 -6.48
CA ARG A 82 -22.89 2.03 -6.92
C ARG A 82 -24.22 2.26 -7.60
N SER A 83 -24.36 1.74 -8.82
CA SER A 83 -25.58 1.89 -9.63
C SER A 83 -26.02 3.36 -9.81
N GLY A 84 -25.06 4.30 -9.87
CA GLY A 84 -25.32 5.73 -10.04
C GLY A 84 -25.62 6.48 -8.73
N GLU A 85 -25.54 5.80 -7.59
CA GLU A 85 -25.86 6.40 -6.29
C GLU A 85 -24.68 6.29 -5.31
N LEU A 86 -24.57 7.21 -4.35
CA LEU A 86 -23.45 7.25 -3.41
C LEU A 86 -23.52 6.08 -2.41
N GLY A 87 -22.63 5.11 -2.54
CA GLY A 87 -22.61 3.89 -1.73
C GLY A 87 -21.99 4.09 -0.35
N TRP A 88 -20.90 4.85 -0.25
CA TRP A 88 -20.26 5.20 1.02
C TRP A 88 -19.36 6.43 0.89
N VAL A 89 -19.06 7.04 2.03
CA VAL A 89 -18.14 8.19 2.18
C VAL A 89 -17.12 7.90 3.27
N GLU A 90 -15.84 8.17 3.00
CA GLU A 90 -14.74 8.08 3.97
C GLU A 90 -14.17 9.46 4.27
N VAL A 91 -14.15 9.81 5.55
CA VAL A 91 -13.48 11.01 6.08
C VAL A 91 -12.34 10.64 7.02
N ARG A 92 -11.36 11.53 7.10
CA ARG A 92 -10.14 11.36 7.88
C ARG A 92 -9.95 12.53 8.83
N SER A 93 -9.41 12.24 10.00
CA SER A 93 -9.11 13.23 11.02
C SER A 93 -7.81 12.88 11.73
N GLY A 94 -6.89 13.86 11.81
CA GLY A 94 -5.67 13.81 12.62
C GLY A 94 -4.42 14.02 11.77
N ASP A 95 -3.28 13.58 12.29
CA ASP A 95 -2.01 13.59 11.56
C ASP A 95 -1.84 12.31 10.75
N TRP A 96 -2.36 12.31 9.52
CA TRP A 96 -2.20 11.21 8.58
C TRP A 96 -0.79 11.13 7.99
N SER A 97 0.05 12.15 8.16
CA SER A 97 1.46 12.10 7.77
C SER A 97 2.34 11.38 8.81
N SER A 98 1.83 11.20 10.02
CA SER A 98 2.45 10.41 11.07
C SER A 98 2.14 8.92 10.92
N ALA A 99 3.17 8.09 10.99
CA ALA A 99 3.04 6.63 11.06
C ALA A 99 2.48 6.14 12.41
N GLU A 100 2.53 6.99 13.44
CA GLU A 100 2.06 6.68 14.78
C GLU A 100 0.70 7.32 15.10
N GLY A 101 0.17 8.16 14.21
CA GLY A 101 -0.98 9.02 14.51
C GLY A 101 -0.64 10.12 15.52
N PRO A 102 -1.65 10.70 16.20
CA PRO A 102 -3.03 10.24 16.26
C PRO A 102 -3.79 10.48 14.95
N TYR A 103 -4.49 9.44 14.49
CA TYR A 103 -5.28 9.49 13.27
C TYR A 103 -6.50 8.57 13.35
N VAL A 104 -7.61 9.01 12.76
CA VAL A 104 -8.86 8.26 12.66
C VAL A 104 -9.44 8.39 11.26
N THR A 105 -9.86 7.26 10.69
CA THR A 105 -10.68 7.17 9.48
C THR A 105 -12.10 6.77 9.87
N VAL A 106 -13.10 7.42 9.30
CA VAL A 106 -14.51 7.06 9.49
C VAL A 106 -15.13 6.84 8.10
N ARG A 107 -15.57 5.62 7.84
CA ARG A 107 -16.28 5.24 6.62
C ARG A 107 -17.75 4.99 6.94
N THR A 108 -18.62 5.78 6.35
CA THR A 108 -20.07 5.71 6.53
C THR A 108 -20.71 5.11 5.28
N TYR A 109 -21.42 4.01 5.46
CA TYR A 109 -22.05 3.27 4.37
C TYR A 109 -23.53 3.63 4.25
N ARG A 110 -24.03 3.74 3.04
CA ARG A 110 -25.45 3.97 2.80
C ARG A 110 -26.30 2.84 3.41
N PRO A 111 -27.47 3.14 4.03
CA PRO A 111 -28.41 2.11 4.48
C PRO A 111 -28.75 1.08 3.40
N GLY A 112 -28.85 -0.19 3.77
CA GLY A 112 -29.22 -1.27 2.83
C GLY A 112 -28.07 -1.78 1.95
N THR A 113 -26.90 -1.14 1.96
CA THR A 113 -25.68 -1.70 1.34
C THR A 113 -25.13 -2.93 2.07
N ASP A 114 -25.70 -3.29 3.23
CA ASP A 114 -25.42 -4.54 3.94
C ASP A 114 -25.64 -5.81 3.08
N ALA A 115 -26.39 -5.69 1.97
CA ALA A 115 -26.53 -6.77 0.99
C ALA A 115 -25.22 -7.10 0.26
N ASP A 116 -24.31 -6.14 0.15
CA ASP A 116 -22.96 -6.35 -0.38
C ASP A 116 -22.01 -6.74 0.76
N ARG A 117 -21.07 -7.64 0.49
CA ARG A 117 -20.06 -8.07 1.45
C ARG A 117 -19.17 -6.87 1.83
N LEU A 118 -19.45 -6.25 2.98
CA LEU A 118 -18.58 -5.22 3.56
C LEU A 118 -17.17 -5.81 3.77
N PRO A 119 -16.09 -5.01 3.61
CA PRO A 119 -14.72 -5.47 3.87
C PRO A 119 -14.60 -6.09 5.26
N GLU A 120 -13.78 -7.11 5.46
CA GLU A 120 -13.59 -7.63 6.80
C GLU A 120 -12.83 -6.60 7.67
N LEU A 121 -12.99 -6.61 8.99
CA LEU A 121 -12.28 -5.62 9.83
C LEU A 121 -10.75 -5.79 9.78
N GLU A 122 -10.29 -7.02 9.55
CA GLU A 122 -8.88 -7.31 9.24
C GLU A 122 -8.43 -6.58 7.98
N ASP A 123 -9.25 -6.62 6.93
CA ASP A 123 -8.96 -5.95 5.67
C ASP A 123 -8.81 -4.44 5.83
N VAL A 124 -9.64 -3.84 6.68
CA VAL A 124 -9.59 -2.40 6.95
C VAL A 124 -8.34 -2.01 7.73
N VAL A 125 -7.87 -2.87 8.65
CA VAL A 125 -6.57 -2.68 9.32
C VAL A 125 -5.43 -2.80 8.32
N GLU A 126 -5.47 -3.80 7.44
CA GLU A 126 -4.45 -3.98 6.41
C GLU A 126 -4.41 -2.81 5.40
N ASP A 127 -5.56 -2.23 5.03
CA ASP A 127 -5.63 -1.03 4.19
C ASP A 127 -4.92 0.19 4.86
N GLU A 128 -5.04 0.32 6.19
CA GLU A 128 -4.35 1.40 6.91
C GLU A 128 -2.83 1.16 6.99
N ARG A 129 -2.38 -0.09 7.10
CA ARG A 129 -0.94 -0.43 7.01
C ARG A 129 -0.41 -0.20 5.60
N ASP A 130 -1.20 -0.56 4.59
CA ASP A 130 -0.90 -0.30 3.18
C ASP A 130 -0.75 1.19 2.92
N ARG A 131 -1.64 2.02 3.47
CA ARG A 131 -1.52 3.48 3.44
C ARG A 131 -0.20 3.95 4.06
N VAL A 132 0.17 3.47 5.25
CA VAL A 132 1.44 3.84 5.90
C VAL A 132 2.64 3.46 5.04
N PHE A 133 2.63 2.27 4.44
CA PHE A 133 3.68 1.84 3.53
C PHE A 133 3.73 2.72 2.27
N GLU A 134 2.59 2.93 1.61
CA GLU A 134 2.51 3.65 0.34
C GLU A 134 2.78 5.15 0.50
N GLN A 135 2.34 5.76 1.59
CA GLN A 135 2.49 7.19 1.84
C GLN A 135 3.76 7.51 2.61
N LEU A 136 4.26 6.65 3.50
CA LEU A 136 5.40 6.98 4.36
C LEU A 136 6.64 6.13 4.06
N GLY A 137 6.51 5.10 3.23
CA GLY A 137 7.61 4.17 2.94
C GLY A 137 7.96 3.27 4.13
N ILE A 138 7.09 3.21 5.14
CA ILE A 138 7.32 2.46 6.38
C ILE A 138 6.64 1.11 6.24
N ASP A 139 7.44 0.08 6.07
CA ASP A 139 6.97 -1.31 6.09
C ASP A 139 6.75 -1.76 7.53
N GLU A 140 5.48 -1.85 7.92
CA GLU A 140 5.09 -2.37 9.23
C GLU A 140 5.07 -3.92 9.28
N GLY A 141 5.57 -4.58 8.22
CA GLY A 141 5.66 -6.02 8.05
C GLY A 141 4.41 -6.64 7.43
N ASP A 142 4.53 -7.91 7.03
CA ASP A 142 3.39 -8.78 6.71
C ASP A 142 3.33 -9.83 7.82
N GLY A 143 2.28 -9.80 8.64
CA GLY A 143 2.16 -10.75 9.72
C GLY A 143 0.72 -10.79 10.21
N PRO A 144 0.19 -11.98 10.55
CA PRO A 144 -1.07 -12.07 11.25
C PRO A 144 -0.85 -11.42 12.61
N GLY A 145 -1.30 -10.18 12.72
CA GLY A 145 -1.41 -9.48 13.98
C GLY A 145 -2.02 -10.40 15.03
N SER A 146 -1.70 -10.19 16.31
CA SER A 146 -2.48 -10.85 17.35
C SER A 146 -3.88 -10.23 17.33
N VAL A 147 -4.78 -10.81 16.54
CA VAL A 147 -6.15 -10.33 16.39
C VAL A 147 -6.87 -10.54 17.71
N ARG A 148 -7.30 -9.44 18.33
CA ARG A 148 -8.23 -9.49 19.45
C ARG A 148 -9.58 -8.93 19.02
N ALA A 149 -10.57 -9.82 18.95
CA ALA A 149 -11.96 -9.40 18.87
C ALA A 149 -12.36 -8.81 20.23
N LEU A 150 -12.46 -7.50 20.31
CA LEU A 150 -12.88 -6.78 21.51
C LEU A 150 -14.28 -6.21 21.34
N ARG A 151 -15.04 -6.18 22.44
CA ARG A 151 -16.21 -5.31 22.59
C ARG A 151 -15.76 -4.11 23.40
N GLU A 152 -15.55 -3.01 22.71
CA GLU A 152 -15.24 -1.71 23.31
C GLU A 152 -16.42 -0.77 23.06
N TRP A 153 -16.28 0.47 23.53
CA TRP A 153 -17.27 1.52 23.40
C TRP A 153 -16.68 2.69 22.61
N ILE A 154 -17.46 3.24 21.70
CA ILE A 154 -17.21 4.53 21.02
C ILE A 154 -18.39 5.44 21.33
N THR A 155 -18.16 6.71 21.58
CA THR A 155 -19.24 7.69 21.78
C THR A 155 -19.76 8.14 20.43
N VAL A 156 -21.08 8.10 20.22
CA VAL A 156 -21.74 8.61 19.00
C VAL A 156 -22.82 9.56 19.45
N GLU A 157 -22.72 10.83 19.05
CA GLU A 157 -23.68 11.87 19.48
C GLU A 157 -23.88 11.93 21.00
N GLY A 158 -22.78 11.78 21.76
CA GLY A 158 -22.79 11.76 23.23
C GLY A 158 -23.25 10.43 23.86
N GLU A 159 -23.68 9.44 23.08
CA GLU A 159 -24.12 8.13 23.59
C GLU A 159 -23.06 7.03 23.37
N PRO A 160 -22.72 6.22 24.38
CA PRO A 160 -21.79 5.11 24.21
C PRO A 160 -22.43 3.98 23.38
N ARG A 161 -21.73 3.57 22.31
CA ARG A 161 -22.15 2.48 21.41
C ARG A 161 -21.12 1.36 21.43
N ALA A 162 -21.60 0.13 21.57
CA ALA A 162 -20.75 -1.05 21.49
C ALA A 162 -20.22 -1.21 20.06
N VAL A 163 -18.92 -1.46 19.94
CA VAL A 163 -18.23 -1.64 18.66
C VAL A 163 -17.54 -3.00 18.63
N GLN A 164 -17.67 -3.71 17.51
CA GLN A 164 -16.84 -4.89 17.26
C GLN A 164 -15.49 -4.42 16.75
N ILE A 165 -14.41 -4.70 17.47
CA ILE A 165 -13.07 -4.25 17.12
C ILE A 165 -12.20 -5.41 16.70
N HIS A 166 -11.42 -5.18 15.63
CA HIS A 166 -10.25 -5.92 15.25
C HIS A 166 -9.02 -5.03 15.52
N GLU A 167 -8.17 -5.44 16.45
CA GLU A 167 -6.93 -4.73 16.79
C GLU A 167 -5.73 -5.56 16.32
N ASP A 168 -4.84 -4.94 15.54
CA ASP A 168 -3.50 -5.48 15.26
C ASP A 168 -2.52 -4.87 16.24
N ARG A 169 -1.95 -5.74 17.07
CA ARG A 169 -0.78 -5.41 17.87
C ARG A 169 0.42 -6.05 17.22
N ALA A 170 1.49 -5.24 17.09
CA ALA A 170 2.81 -5.80 16.96
C ALA A 170 2.95 -6.89 18.03
N ARG A 171 3.23 -8.13 17.60
CA ARG A 171 3.65 -9.15 18.55
C ARG A 171 4.77 -8.51 19.34
N ASP A 172 4.78 -8.68 20.66
CA ASP A 172 5.91 -8.32 21.51
C ASP A 172 7.10 -9.21 21.10
N GLU A 173 7.67 -8.96 19.92
CA GLU A 173 8.81 -9.67 19.37
C GLU A 173 10.01 -9.48 20.29
N GLY A 174 10.03 -8.38 21.06
CA GLY A 174 10.96 -8.18 22.16
C GLY A 174 10.94 -9.32 23.19
N ARG A 175 9.78 -9.94 23.47
CA ARG A 175 9.71 -11.06 24.43
C ARG A 175 10.18 -12.38 23.83
N ALA A 176 9.87 -12.63 22.55
CA ALA A 176 10.32 -13.83 21.85
C ALA A 176 11.83 -13.78 21.56
N ARG A 177 12.33 -12.65 21.05
CA ARG A 177 13.77 -12.43 20.82
C ARG A 177 14.56 -12.33 22.12
N SER A 178 13.97 -11.79 23.19
CA SER A 178 14.59 -11.85 24.52
C SER A 178 14.72 -13.30 25.00
N ALA A 179 13.70 -14.14 24.82
CA ALA A 179 13.78 -15.55 25.19
C ALA A 179 14.81 -16.31 24.33
N ASP A 180 14.84 -16.07 23.01
CA ASP A 180 15.82 -16.70 22.11
C ASP A 180 17.24 -16.20 22.38
N ARG A 181 17.40 -14.91 22.71
CA ARG A 181 18.68 -14.32 23.09
C ARG A 181 19.14 -14.80 24.47
N GLU A 182 18.24 -14.88 25.45
CA GLU A 182 18.53 -15.41 26.79
C GLU A 182 18.89 -16.91 26.70
N LEU A 183 18.22 -17.66 25.82
CA LEU A 183 18.59 -19.04 25.49
C LEU A 183 19.96 -19.10 24.81
N ALA A 184 20.25 -18.22 23.84
CA ALA A 184 21.54 -18.18 23.15
C ALA A 184 22.69 -17.72 24.07
N GLU A 185 22.45 -16.75 24.96
CA GLU A 185 23.41 -16.30 25.99
C GLU A 185 23.63 -17.40 27.03
N ALA A 186 22.59 -18.08 27.51
CA ALA A 186 22.73 -19.23 28.42
C ALA A 186 23.49 -20.40 27.77
N VAL A 187 23.26 -20.67 26.48
CA VAL A 187 24.02 -21.69 25.73
C VAL A 187 25.48 -21.24 25.54
N SER A 188 25.72 -19.95 25.26
CA SER A 188 27.07 -19.40 25.12
C SER A 188 27.84 -19.42 26.45
N GLU A 189 27.22 -19.07 27.57
CA GLU A 189 27.80 -19.16 28.92
C GLU A 189 28.14 -20.61 29.29
N ALA A 190 27.24 -21.55 28.99
CA ALA A 190 27.47 -22.98 29.25
C ALA A 190 28.63 -23.56 28.42
N VAL A 191 28.91 -23.00 27.25
CA VAL A 191 29.95 -23.48 26.33
C VAL A 191 31.29 -22.77 26.51
N SER A 192 31.31 -21.50 26.93
CA SER A 192 32.52 -20.68 26.81
C SER A 192 33.37 -20.50 28.07
N GLY A 193 32.84 -20.51 29.30
CA GLY A 193 33.66 -20.40 30.53
C GLY A 193 34.69 -19.26 30.56
N VAL A 194 34.53 -18.23 29.73
CA VAL A 194 35.47 -17.11 29.57
C VAL A 194 34.70 -15.83 29.86
N GLU A 195 35.18 -15.08 30.86
CA GLU A 195 34.57 -13.81 31.25
C GLU A 195 34.66 -12.79 30.10
N PRO A 196 33.54 -12.21 29.64
CA PRO A 196 33.57 -11.18 28.61
C PRO A 196 34.03 -9.85 29.20
N GLY A 197 35.12 -9.33 28.63
CA GLY A 197 35.58 -7.96 28.86
C GLY A 197 34.55 -6.95 28.37
N ALA A 198 34.36 -5.90 29.18
CA ALA A 198 33.41 -4.82 28.96
C ALA A 198 33.58 -4.15 27.58
N GLU A 199 32.70 -4.49 26.64
CA GLU A 199 32.55 -3.76 25.38
C GLU A 199 31.41 -2.75 25.50
N GLU A 200 31.72 -1.51 25.11
CA GLU A 200 30.87 -0.33 25.17
C GLU A 200 29.52 -0.55 24.48
N SER A 201 28.46 -0.41 25.29
CA SER A 201 27.06 -0.34 24.90
C SER A 201 26.83 0.80 23.90
N ARG A 202 26.92 0.49 22.61
CA ARG A 202 26.52 1.41 21.53
C ARG A 202 25.01 1.60 21.56
N GLY A 203 24.62 2.81 21.98
CA GLY A 203 23.35 3.50 21.71
C GLY A 203 22.17 2.62 21.37
N GLY A 204 21.36 2.30 22.37
CA GLY A 204 20.01 1.79 22.17
C GLY A 204 19.21 2.79 21.34
N ALA A 205 19.09 2.54 20.04
CA ALA A 205 18.06 3.14 19.22
C ALA A 205 16.75 2.84 19.94
N ALA A 206 16.08 3.88 20.42
CA ALA A 206 14.76 3.75 21.00
C ALA A 206 13.90 3.02 19.97
N GLU A 207 13.61 1.74 20.22
CA GLU A 207 12.60 0.99 19.48
C GLU A 207 11.31 1.77 19.66
N SER A 208 10.97 2.60 18.67
CA SER A 208 9.72 3.34 18.67
C SER A 208 8.63 2.29 18.69
N ARG A 209 7.99 2.15 19.86
CA ARG A 209 6.94 1.15 20.05
C ARG A 209 5.81 1.52 19.12
N ARG A 210 5.71 0.76 18.02
CA ARG A 210 4.63 0.85 17.04
C ARG A 210 3.30 0.92 17.79
N LYS A 211 2.58 2.03 17.63
CA LYS A 211 1.26 2.18 18.24
C LYS A 211 0.29 1.21 17.56
N PRO A 212 -0.66 0.62 18.30
CA PRO A 212 -1.62 -0.31 17.74
C PRO A 212 -2.49 0.40 16.69
N VAL A 213 -2.83 -0.35 15.64
CA VAL A 213 -3.84 0.00 14.65
C VAL A 213 -5.05 -0.91 14.86
N TRP A 214 -6.24 -0.34 14.78
CA TRP A 214 -7.46 -1.09 14.96
C TRP A 214 -8.55 -0.60 14.01
N ALA A 215 -9.47 -1.50 13.67
CA ALA A 215 -10.70 -1.19 12.95
C ALA A 215 -11.90 -1.67 13.75
N GLY A 216 -12.93 -0.84 13.82
CA GLY A 216 -14.17 -1.10 14.54
C GLY A 216 -15.38 -0.95 13.64
N ARG A 217 -16.40 -1.79 13.82
CA ARG A 217 -17.70 -1.65 13.15
C ARG A 217 -18.83 -1.51 14.14
N LEU A 218 -19.71 -0.56 13.87
CA LEU A 218 -20.93 -0.32 14.64
C LEU A 218 -22.09 0.04 13.70
N ARG A 219 -23.31 0.00 14.24
CA ARG A 219 -24.51 0.48 13.58
C ARG A 219 -25.07 1.69 14.31
N VAL A 220 -25.40 2.74 13.57
CA VAL A 220 -26.00 3.97 14.07
C VAL A 220 -27.22 4.26 13.20
N ASP A 221 -28.42 4.27 13.77
CA ASP A 221 -29.67 4.57 13.03
C ASP A 221 -29.87 3.76 11.72
N GLY A 222 -29.48 2.48 11.73
CA GLY A 222 -29.57 1.60 10.57
C GLY A 222 -28.43 1.75 9.55
N ILE A 223 -27.45 2.60 9.84
CA ILE A 223 -26.27 2.85 9.02
C ILE A 223 -25.08 2.12 9.60
N THR A 224 -24.36 1.41 8.74
CA THR A 224 -23.11 0.78 9.13
C THR A 224 -21.98 1.81 9.06
N VAL A 225 -21.24 1.94 10.15
CA VAL A 225 -20.05 2.81 10.26
C VAL A 225 -18.85 1.92 10.56
N THR A 226 -17.77 2.13 9.81
CA THR A 226 -16.46 1.53 10.10
C THR A 226 -15.49 2.63 10.52
N VAL A 227 -14.79 2.42 11.64
CA VAL A 227 -13.84 3.36 12.21
C VAL A 227 -12.47 2.70 12.25
N THR A 228 -11.46 3.34 11.70
CA THR A 228 -10.07 2.88 11.80
C THR A 228 -9.29 3.87 12.64
N GLY A 229 -8.66 3.42 13.72
CA GLY A 229 -7.89 4.27 14.63
C GLY A 229 -6.43 3.85 14.69
N ARG A 230 -5.55 4.84 14.72
CA ARG A 230 -4.10 4.66 14.91
C ARG A 230 -3.59 5.66 15.94
N GLY A 231 -2.91 5.16 16.97
CA GLY A 231 -2.42 5.99 18.08
C GLY A 231 -3.53 6.62 18.92
N VAL A 232 -4.77 6.17 18.78
CA VAL A 232 -5.96 6.64 19.47
C VAL A 232 -6.71 5.44 20.04
N PRO A 233 -7.05 5.40 21.34
CA PRO A 233 -7.87 4.31 21.88
C PRO A 233 -9.34 4.44 21.40
N PRO A 234 -10.06 3.33 21.18
CA PRO A 234 -11.47 3.37 20.75
C PRO A 234 -12.37 4.23 21.64
N GLY A 235 -12.23 4.12 22.96
CA GLY A 235 -13.00 4.94 23.92
C GLY A 235 -12.66 6.43 23.92
N GLY A 236 -11.60 6.85 23.21
CA GLY A 236 -11.23 8.25 23.01
C GLY A 236 -11.76 8.85 21.70
N ILE A 237 -12.71 8.17 21.04
CA ILE A 237 -13.36 8.64 19.82
C ILE A 237 -14.80 9.03 20.12
N GLU A 238 -15.14 10.24 19.69
CA GLU A 238 -16.50 10.74 19.62
C GLU A 238 -16.85 10.96 18.14
N LEU A 239 -17.88 10.28 17.67
CA LEU A 239 -18.42 10.46 16.33
C LEU A 239 -19.60 11.42 16.38
N LYS A 240 -19.62 12.35 15.42
CA LYS A 240 -20.75 13.25 15.17
C LYS A 240 -21.10 13.27 13.68
N ARG A 241 -22.36 13.55 13.40
CA ARG A 241 -22.85 13.88 12.07
C ARG A 241 -22.11 15.12 11.59
N ILE A 242 -21.65 15.07 10.35
CA ILE A 242 -21.05 16.22 9.69
C ILE A 242 -22.16 17.08 9.12
N GLU A 243 -22.35 18.25 9.71
CA GLU A 243 -23.30 19.26 9.21
C GLU A 243 -22.67 20.18 8.15
N ASP A 244 -21.35 20.37 8.20
CA ASP A 244 -20.58 21.17 7.25
C ASP A 244 -19.37 20.39 6.73
N PHE A 245 -19.39 20.14 5.42
CA PHE A 245 -18.37 19.38 4.71
C PHE A 245 -17.20 20.23 4.22
N GLU A 246 -17.28 21.57 4.27
CA GLU A 246 -16.29 22.44 3.63
C GLU A 246 -14.88 22.18 4.16
N ARG A 247 -14.74 21.96 5.49
CA ARG A 247 -13.44 21.60 6.09
C ARG A 247 -12.83 20.32 5.52
N TYR A 248 -13.66 19.31 5.23
CA TYR A 248 -13.20 18.03 4.69
C TYR A 248 -12.85 18.15 3.21
N ILE A 249 -13.60 18.96 2.46
CA ILE A 249 -13.37 19.20 1.03
C ILE A 249 -12.06 19.95 0.84
N LEU A 250 -11.84 21.04 1.57
CA LEU A 250 -10.57 21.78 1.52
C LEU A 250 -9.39 20.90 1.97
N GLY A 251 -9.57 20.11 3.02
CA GLY A 251 -8.54 19.17 3.47
C GLY A 251 -8.24 18.06 2.45
N ARG A 252 -9.20 17.68 1.59
CA ARG A 252 -8.94 16.77 0.47
C ARG A 252 -8.00 17.42 -0.55
N THR A 253 -8.21 18.69 -0.90
CA THR A 253 -7.31 19.43 -1.79
C THR A 253 -5.90 19.46 -1.22
N ASP A 254 -5.74 19.78 0.07
CA ASP A 254 -4.45 19.78 0.74
C ASP A 254 -3.79 18.40 0.74
N LEU A 255 -4.57 17.35 1.00
CA LEU A 255 -4.11 15.96 0.91
C LEU A 255 -3.62 15.62 -0.51
N MET A 256 -4.40 15.93 -1.54
CA MET A 256 -4.02 15.68 -2.93
C MET A 256 -2.75 16.45 -3.33
N ARG A 257 -2.63 17.72 -2.90
CA ARG A 257 -1.43 18.53 -3.15
C ARG A 257 -0.19 17.93 -2.50
N LYS A 258 -0.30 17.48 -1.25
CA LYS A 258 0.79 16.80 -0.52
C LYS A 258 1.19 15.49 -1.20
N LEU A 259 0.22 14.67 -1.59
CA LEU A 259 0.47 13.41 -2.30
C LEU A 259 1.09 13.66 -3.68
N ALA A 260 0.63 14.66 -4.43
CA ALA A 260 1.21 15.04 -5.72
C ALA A 260 2.66 15.52 -5.56
N ALA A 261 2.95 16.37 -4.56
CA ALA A 261 4.31 16.80 -4.26
C ALA A 261 5.22 15.63 -3.88
N GLN A 262 4.70 14.65 -3.14
CA GLN A 262 5.44 13.44 -2.81
C GLN A 262 5.68 12.55 -4.04
N GLN A 263 4.66 12.36 -4.88
CA GLN A 263 4.77 11.58 -6.10
C GLN A 263 5.78 12.20 -7.07
N ALA A 264 5.79 13.53 -7.21
CA ALA A 264 6.79 14.25 -8.01
C ALA A 264 8.23 13.96 -7.54
N ARG A 265 8.45 13.86 -6.22
CA ARG A 265 9.76 13.46 -5.65
C ARG A 265 10.12 12.00 -5.97
N ARG A 266 9.14 11.12 -6.18
CA ARG A 266 9.34 9.71 -6.56
C ARG A 266 9.60 9.54 -8.06
N VAL A 267 8.92 10.30 -8.92
CA VAL A 267 9.04 10.16 -10.39
C VAL A 267 10.44 10.47 -10.92
N ALA A 268 11.28 11.18 -10.15
CA ALA A 268 12.70 11.37 -10.45
C ALA A 268 13.56 10.08 -10.48
N LEU A 269 12.96 8.87 -10.38
CA LEU A 269 13.66 7.59 -10.56
C LEU A 269 14.39 7.50 -11.90
N GLU A 270 13.84 8.08 -12.98
CA GLU A 270 14.47 8.08 -14.30
C GLU A 270 15.80 8.82 -14.33
N GLU A 271 15.99 9.79 -13.45
CA GLU A 271 17.21 10.62 -13.36
C GLU A 271 18.19 10.07 -12.33
N ARG A 272 17.77 9.13 -11.48
CA ARG A 272 18.64 8.58 -10.43
C ARG A 272 19.71 7.68 -11.00
N GLU A 273 20.89 7.76 -10.40
CA GLU A 273 21.94 6.77 -10.58
C GLU A 273 21.50 5.46 -9.92
N LEU A 274 21.29 4.43 -10.74
CA LEU A 274 20.98 3.09 -10.27
C LEU A 274 22.27 2.27 -10.16
N PRO A 275 22.33 1.28 -9.24
CA PRO A 275 23.46 0.37 -9.17
C PRO A 275 23.76 -0.25 -10.54
N PRO A 276 25.04 -0.41 -10.92
CA PRO A 276 25.39 -1.01 -12.19
C PRO A 276 24.87 -2.45 -12.26
N VAL A 277 24.21 -2.77 -13.36
CA VAL A 277 23.67 -4.11 -13.64
C VAL A 277 24.61 -4.84 -14.60
N VAL A 278 24.84 -6.13 -14.35
CA VAL A 278 25.65 -7.00 -15.22
C VAL A 278 24.74 -8.04 -15.90
N GLY A 279 24.95 -8.23 -17.20
CA GLY A 279 24.27 -9.28 -17.97
C GLY A 279 22.74 -9.16 -17.94
N LEU A 280 22.07 -10.23 -17.50
CA LEU A 280 20.61 -10.39 -17.52
C LEU A 280 19.98 -10.30 -16.12
N GLU A 281 20.73 -9.83 -15.12
CA GLU A 281 20.29 -9.86 -13.71
C GLU A 281 19.06 -8.98 -13.46
N ALA A 282 18.98 -7.78 -14.06
CA ALA A 282 17.82 -6.91 -13.89
C ALA A 282 16.55 -7.51 -14.51
N HIS A 283 16.64 -8.11 -15.70
CA HIS A 283 15.52 -8.81 -16.33
C HIS A 283 15.00 -9.95 -15.46
N ARG A 284 15.90 -10.79 -14.92
CA ARG A 284 15.51 -11.86 -13.98
C ARG A 284 14.83 -11.30 -12.74
N ALA A 285 15.42 -10.27 -12.13
CA ALA A 285 14.89 -9.68 -10.90
C ALA A 285 13.48 -9.10 -11.07
N VAL A 286 13.19 -8.42 -12.19
CA VAL A 286 11.84 -7.88 -12.45
C VAL A 286 10.83 -9.00 -12.74
N VAL A 287 11.23 -10.04 -13.48
CA VAL A 287 10.36 -11.20 -13.77
C VAL A 287 10.04 -11.98 -12.51
N GLU A 288 11.04 -12.34 -11.71
CA GLU A 288 10.83 -13.11 -10.47
C GLU A 288 9.93 -12.35 -9.49
N HIS A 289 10.09 -11.02 -9.42
CA HIS A 289 9.22 -10.16 -8.64
C HIS A 289 7.77 -10.20 -9.13
N ALA A 290 7.55 -9.96 -10.42
CA ALA A 290 6.22 -9.93 -11.02
C ALA A 290 5.50 -11.28 -10.96
N VAL A 291 6.21 -12.39 -11.17
CA VAL A 291 5.66 -13.75 -11.02
C VAL A 291 5.21 -13.98 -9.58
N ARG A 292 6.05 -13.64 -8.59
CA ARG A 292 5.71 -13.81 -7.17
C ARG A 292 4.49 -12.98 -6.78
N GLU A 293 4.44 -11.74 -7.25
CA GLU A 293 3.32 -10.82 -7.03
C GLU A 293 2.01 -11.36 -7.64
N SER A 294 2.05 -11.77 -8.90
CA SER A 294 0.87 -12.27 -9.59
C SER A 294 0.31 -13.55 -8.97
N LEU A 295 1.18 -14.48 -8.56
CA LEU A 295 0.75 -15.70 -7.87
C LEU A 295 0.15 -15.40 -6.50
N ALA A 296 0.67 -14.40 -5.77
CA ALA A 296 0.09 -13.96 -4.51
C ALA A 296 -1.33 -13.39 -4.70
N ILE A 297 -1.53 -12.55 -5.72
CA ILE A 297 -2.84 -12.02 -6.09
C ILE A 297 -3.79 -13.15 -6.50
N ALA A 298 -3.34 -14.09 -7.33
CA ALA A 298 -4.15 -15.21 -7.77
C ALA A 298 -4.57 -16.13 -6.60
N ALA A 299 -3.69 -16.29 -5.60
CA ALA A 299 -4.02 -17.02 -4.38
C ALA A 299 -5.11 -16.31 -3.56
N GLN A 300 -5.02 -14.98 -3.40
CA GLN A 300 -6.07 -14.20 -2.71
C GLN A 300 -7.43 -14.31 -3.40
N ILE A 301 -7.47 -14.21 -4.73
CA ILE A 301 -8.71 -14.36 -5.50
C ILE A 301 -9.32 -15.75 -5.27
N ARG A 302 -8.49 -16.80 -5.24
CA ARG A 302 -8.95 -18.18 -4.98
C ARG A 302 -9.53 -18.34 -3.58
N ASP A 303 -9.05 -17.56 -2.63
CA ASP A 303 -9.52 -17.54 -1.24
C ASP A 303 -10.70 -16.57 -1.01
N ASP A 304 -11.33 -16.07 -2.09
CA ASP A 304 -12.38 -15.05 -2.07
C ASP A 304 -11.99 -13.78 -1.30
N ARG A 305 -10.69 -13.45 -1.31
CA ARG A 305 -10.13 -12.22 -0.73
C ARG A 305 -9.99 -11.14 -1.80
N PRO A 306 -10.15 -9.86 -1.43
CA PRO A 306 -9.84 -8.75 -2.34
C PRO A 306 -8.40 -8.86 -2.86
N PRO A 307 -8.17 -8.73 -4.18
CA PRO A 307 -6.82 -8.79 -4.74
C PRO A 307 -6.00 -7.57 -4.29
N ARG A 308 -4.88 -7.84 -3.62
CA ARG A 308 -3.93 -6.89 -3.04
C ARG A 308 -2.51 -7.29 -3.39
N VAL A 309 -1.75 -6.36 -3.94
CA VAL A 309 -0.30 -6.53 -4.14
C VAL A 309 0.36 -6.71 -2.77
N PRO A 310 1.20 -7.73 -2.52
CA PRO A 310 1.92 -7.84 -1.25
C PRO A 310 2.76 -6.58 -0.96
N ARG A 311 2.86 -6.10 0.31
CA ARG A 311 3.57 -4.85 0.63
C ARG A 311 5.03 -4.86 0.18
N ARG A 312 5.73 -5.96 0.45
CA ARG A 312 7.10 -6.21 -0.04
C ARG A 312 7.23 -6.13 -1.57
N SER A 313 6.12 -6.33 -2.29
CA SER A 313 6.04 -6.21 -3.74
C SER A 313 5.72 -4.79 -4.21
N ARG A 314 5.22 -3.92 -3.33
CA ARG A 314 4.87 -2.53 -3.63
C ARG A 314 6.08 -1.60 -3.48
N GLY A 315 5.89 -0.37 -3.94
CA GLY A 315 6.76 0.76 -3.64
C GLY A 315 8.00 0.88 -4.52
N GLU A 316 8.95 1.67 -4.04
CA GLU A 316 10.11 2.13 -4.80
C GLU A 316 11.01 0.99 -5.28
N ALA A 317 11.13 -0.09 -4.50
CA ALA A 317 11.95 -1.24 -4.88
C ALA A 317 11.46 -1.92 -6.17
N ALA A 318 10.15 -2.01 -6.39
CA ALA A 318 9.59 -2.55 -7.64
C ALA A 318 9.87 -1.62 -8.82
N ALA A 319 9.67 -0.31 -8.63
CA ALA A 319 9.95 0.70 -9.66
C ALA A 319 11.44 0.77 -10.02
N VAL A 320 12.34 0.64 -9.04
CA VAL A 320 13.79 0.58 -9.25
C VAL A 320 14.18 -0.66 -10.05
N ARG A 321 13.61 -1.85 -9.73
CA ARG A 321 13.86 -3.08 -10.50
C ARG A 321 13.39 -2.94 -11.94
N TRP A 322 12.21 -2.36 -12.14
CA TRP A 322 11.67 -2.09 -13.46
C TRP A 322 12.57 -1.15 -14.26
N GLU A 323 12.94 0.00 -13.69
CA GLU A 323 13.82 0.99 -14.34
C GLU A 323 15.19 0.39 -14.67
N ALA A 324 15.77 -0.40 -13.76
CA ALA A 324 17.02 -1.11 -14.00
C ALA A 324 16.92 -2.08 -15.19
N ALA A 325 15.79 -2.79 -15.32
CA ALA A 325 15.55 -3.70 -16.44
C ALA A 325 15.37 -2.94 -17.76
N VAL A 326 14.64 -1.82 -17.76
CA VAL A 326 14.48 -0.95 -18.94
C VAL A 326 15.82 -0.40 -19.41
N ARG A 327 16.64 0.17 -18.52
CA ARG A 327 17.96 0.70 -18.90
C ARG A 327 18.89 -0.41 -19.42
N GLN A 328 18.84 -1.58 -18.79
CA GLN A 328 19.64 -2.72 -19.25
C GLN A 328 19.15 -3.22 -20.61
N GLN A 329 17.85 -3.23 -20.87
CA GLN A 329 17.28 -3.57 -22.17
C GLN A 329 17.72 -2.57 -23.25
N MET A 330 17.63 -1.26 -22.99
CA MET A 330 18.14 -0.22 -23.89
C MET A 330 19.61 -0.46 -24.24
N LYS A 331 20.44 -0.81 -23.25
CA LYS A 331 21.87 -1.07 -23.44
C LYS A 331 22.14 -2.32 -24.27
N LEU A 332 21.38 -3.40 -24.06
CA LEU A 332 21.63 -4.69 -24.73
C LEU A 332 21.04 -4.73 -26.15
N ALA A 333 19.84 -4.19 -26.33
CA ALA A 333 19.09 -4.26 -27.58
C ALA A 333 19.22 -2.99 -28.44
N SER A 334 19.84 -1.91 -27.91
CA SER A 334 19.88 -0.58 -28.56
C SER A 334 18.49 0.00 -28.85
N GLU A 335 17.50 -0.39 -28.05
CA GLU A 335 16.12 0.10 -28.11
C GLU A 335 16.00 1.51 -27.50
N SER A 336 15.02 2.27 -27.98
CA SER A 336 14.55 3.47 -27.26
C SER A 336 13.94 3.08 -25.91
N ARG A 337 13.76 4.05 -25.03
CA ARG A 337 13.15 3.82 -23.70
C ARG A 337 11.75 3.23 -23.80
N ASP A 338 10.93 3.76 -24.72
CA ASP A 338 9.55 3.32 -24.92
C ASP A 338 9.52 1.87 -25.45
N GLU A 339 10.33 1.55 -26.45
CA GLU A 339 10.48 0.18 -26.98
C GLU A 339 10.99 -0.78 -25.90
N ALA A 340 12.01 -0.39 -25.13
CA ALA A 340 12.51 -1.19 -24.02
C ALA A 340 11.43 -1.43 -22.95
N GLY A 341 10.64 -0.40 -22.62
CA GLY A 341 9.51 -0.51 -21.70
C GLY A 341 8.44 -1.49 -22.20
N GLU A 342 8.11 -1.45 -23.49
CA GLU A 342 7.19 -2.39 -24.13
C GLU A 342 7.76 -3.82 -24.11
N SER A 343 9.02 -4.00 -24.50
CA SER A 343 9.74 -5.28 -24.47
C SER A 343 9.73 -5.92 -23.08
N ILE A 344 10.05 -5.16 -22.02
CA ILE A 344 9.99 -5.63 -20.63
C ILE A 344 8.56 -6.00 -20.23
N THR A 345 7.57 -5.18 -20.62
CA THR A 345 6.14 -5.45 -20.34
C THR A 345 5.68 -6.76 -20.97
N THR A 346 5.98 -6.97 -22.26
CA THR A 346 5.62 -8.20 -22.98
C THR A 346 6.28 -9.42 -22.35
N MET A 347 7.56 -9.31 -21.96
CA MET A 347 8.30 -10.38 -21.27
C MET A 347 7.71 -10.73 -19.90
N VAL A 348 7.42 -9.73 -19.06
CA VAL A 348 6.82 -9.93 -17.73
C VAL A 348 5.45 -10.59 -17.84
N ASN A 349 4.62 -10.13 -18.79
CA ASN A 349 3.31 -10.72 -19.04
C ASN A 349 3.39 -12.16 -19.54
N HIS A 350 4.37 -12.47 -20.41
CA HIS A 350 4.62 -13.83 -20.89
C HIS A 350 4.88 -14.77 -19.72
N LEU A 351 5.89 -14.44 -18.91
CA LEU A 351 6.38 -15.32 -17.85
C LEU A 351 5.41 -15.41 -16.68
N THR A 352 4.71 -14.32 -16.37
CA THR A 352 3.62 -14.32 -15.37
C THR A 352 2.49 -15.25 -15.80
N ARG A 353 2.06 -15.19 -17.07
CA ARG A 353 1.03 -16.10 -17.58
C ARG A 353 1.52 -17.55 -17.57
N LEU A 354 2.80 -17.79 -17.89
CA LEU A 354 3.37 -19.15 -17.88
C LEU A 354 3.34 -19.72 -16.45
N ALA A 355 3.77 -18.93 -15.47
CA ALA A 355 3.75 -19.31 -14.06
C ALA A 355 2.35 -19.62 -13.52
N GLN A 356 1.31 -18.94 -14.03
CA GLN A 356 -0.07 -19.21 -13.64
C GLN A 356 -0.63 -20.53 -14.22
N GLN A 357 -0.07 -21.01 -15.34
CA GLN A 357 -0.62 -22.13 -16.12
C GLN A 357 0.23 -23.40 -16.05
N ALA A 358 1.49 -23.28 -15.65
CA ALA A 358 2.44 -24.37 -15.53
C ALA A 358 3.08 -24.37 -14.14
N ASP A 359 2.77 -25.40 -13.36
CA ASP A 359 3.32 -25.65 -12.02
C ASP A 359 4.86 -25.73 -12.01
N TRP A 360 5.43 -26.31 -13.06
CA TRP A 360 6.88 -26.40 -13.22
C TRP A 360 7.55 -25.05 -13.46
N ALA A 361 6.85 -23.98 -13.85
CA ALA A 361 7.49 -22.72 -14.21
C ALA A 361 8.00 -21.92 -12.99
N VAL A 362 7.63 -22.31 -11.77
CA VAL A 362 7.91 -21.54 -10.55
C VAL A 362 8.83 -22.32 -9.61
N GLY A 363 9.96 -21.72 -9.24
CA GLY A 363 10.89 -22.27 -8.24
C GLY A 363 11.72 -23.48 -8.70
N THR A 364 11.53 -23.97 -9.93
CA THR A 364 12.26 -25.12 -10.49
C THR A 364 13.48 -24.68 -11.32
N PRO A 365 14.43 -25.59 -11.59
CA PRO A 365 15.49 -25.37 -12.59
C PRO A 365 14.94 -25.05 -14.00
N GLU A 366 13.86 -25.71 -14.41
CA GLU A 366 13.23 -25.54 -15.73
C GLU A 366 12.60 -24.16 -15.86
N GLY A 367 11.93 -23.67 -14.81
CA GLY A 367 11.38 -22.33 -14.75
C GLY A 367 12.46 -21.26 -14.87
N ARG A 368 13.59 -21.41 -14.16
CA ARG A 368 14.75 -20.50 -14.29
C ARG A 368 15.31 -20.49 -15.71
N ALA A 369 15.42 -21.65 -16.34
CA ALA A 369 15.86 -21.75 -17.73
C ALA A 369 14.87 -21.09 -18.70
N ALA A 370 13.56 -21.23 -18.49
CA ALA A 370 12.53 -20.59 -19.32
C ALA A 370 12.63 -19.06 -19.24
N VAL A 371 12.88 -18.50 -18.04
CA VAL A 371 13.17 -17.07 -17.87
C VAL A 371 14.37 -16.66 -18.72
N GLU A 372 15.48 -17.40 -18.66
CA GLU A 372 16.67 -17.10 -19.47
C GLU A 372 16.40 -17.13 -20.97
N GLU A 373 15.63 -18.11 -21.46
CA GLU A 373 15.28 -18.22 -22.88
C GLU A 373 14.42 -17.04 -23.35
N VAL A 374 13.41 -16.63 -22.56
CA VAL A 374 12.58 -15.46 -22.87
C VAL A 374 13.45 -14.19 -22.87
N VAL A 375 14.28 -14.00 -21.84
CA VAL A 375 15.15 -12.81 -21.76
C VAL A 375 16.12 -12.76 -22.96
N ARG A 376 16.72 -13.88 -23.36
CA ARG A 376 17.61 -13.92 -24.54
C ARG A 376 16.87 -13.62 -25.83
N TYR A 377 15.66 -14.15 -25.99
CA TYR A 377 14.82 -13.85 -27.15
C TYR A 377 14.49 -12.36 -27.22
N THR A 378 14.03 -11.77 -26.11
CA THR A 378 13.63 -10.35 -26.04
C THR A 378 14.82 -9.40 -26.16
N ALA A 379 15.96 -9.67 -25.52
CA ALA A 379 17.09 -8.75 -25.50
C ALA A 379 18.00 -8.83 -26.73
N PHE A 380 18.08 -10.00 -27.38
CA PHE A 380 19.05 -10.23 -28.45
C PHE A 380 18.43 -10.72 -29.76
N ALA A 381 17.10 -10.86 -29.83
CA ALA A 381 16.41 -11.49 -30.97
C ALA A 381 17.04 -12.83 -31.37
N SER A 382 17.58 -13.57 -30.40
CA SER A 382 18.33 -14.80 -30.64
C SER A 382 17.43 -15.96 -31.04
N GLU A 383 17.94 -16.85 -31.90
CA GLU A 383 17.33 -18.16 -32.13
C GLU A 383 17.51 -19.02 -30.87
N VAL A 384 16.51 -19.00 -30.01
CA VAL A 384 16.44 -19.80 -28.78
C VAL A 384 15.72 -21.13 -29.04
N PRO A 385 16.05 -22.23 -28.34
CA PRO A 385 15.28 -23.47 -28.42
C PRO A 385 13.78 -23.28 -28.15
N SER A 386 13.40 -22.29 -27.32
CA SER A 386 11.99 -21.96 -27.05
C SER A 386 11.29 -21.17 -28.17
N LEU A 387 11.91 -20.95 -29.33
CA LEU A 387 11.40 -20.06 -30.40
C LEU A 387 9.93 -20.34 -30.80
N PRO A 388 9.46 -21.60 -30.92
CA PRO A 388 8.05 -21.87 -31.19
C PRO A 388 7.11 -21.26 -30.14
N ALA A 389 7.48 -21.32 -28.87
CA ALA A 389 6.72 -20.73 -27.78
C ALA A 389 6.75 -19.19 -27.84
N GLN A 390 7.90 -18.59 -28.15
CA GLN A 390 8.03 -17.14 -28.31
C GLN A 390 7.11 -16.60 -29.41
N ARG A 391 7.08 -17.26 -30.58
CA ARG A 391 6.20 -16.89 -31.71
C ARG A 391 4.72 -17.09 -31.39
N ALA A 392 4.38 -18.11 -30.59
CA ALA A 392 3.01 -18.30 -30.13
C ALA A 392 2.59 -17.17 -29.18
N TRP A 393 3.48 -16.74 -28.28
CA TRP A 393 3.24 -15.60 -27.40
C TRP A 393 3.01 -14.29 -28.17
N THR A 394 3.86 -13.97 -29.15
CA THR A 394 3.68 -12.75 -29.98
C THR A 394 2.30 -12.69 -30.62
N ARG A 395 1.76 -13.82 -31.10
CA ARG A 395 0.39 -13.89 -31.65
C ARG A 395 -0.67 -13.59 -30.60
N ILE A 396 -0.55 -14.17 -29.40
CA ILE A 396 -1.47 -13.88 -28.27
C ILE A 396 -1.43 -12.39 -27.93
N TRP A 397 -0.25 -11.79 -27.90
CA TRP A 397 -0.06 -10.38 -27.56
C TRP A 397 -0.65 -9.45 -28.62
N SER A 398 -0.40 -9.72 -29.91
CA SER A 398 -0.88 -8.88 -31.02
C SER A 398 -2.37 -9.02 -31.32
N ASP A 399 -2.95 -10.22 -31.20
CA ASP A 399 -4.35 -10.47 -31.56
C ASP A 399 -5.35 -10.11 -30.44
N GLY A 400 -4.86 -9.82 -29.23
CA GLY A 400 -5.67 -9.57 -28.05
C GLY A 400 -6.55 -10.76 -27.67
N THR A 401 -7.74 -10.51 -27.13
CA THR A 401 -8.62 -11.56 -26.58
C THR A 401 -9.39 -12.37 -27.62
N ARG A 402 -9.43 -11.94 -28.90
CA ARG A 402 -10.37 -12.46 -29.90
C ARG A 402 -10.12 -13.91 -30.34
N ASN A 403 -8.89 -14.40 -30.25
CA ASN A 403 -8.49 -15.78 -30.62
C ASN A 403 -7.68 -16.46 -29.50
N ALA A 404 -7.89 -16.07 -28.25
CA ALA A 404 -6.98 -16.39 -27.15
C ALA A 404 -6.81 -17.90 -26.91
N THR A 405 -7.87 -18.71 -27.05
CA THR A 405 -7.85 -20.12 -26.62
C THR A 405 -6.90 -20.98 -27.44
N GLY A 406 -7.02 -21.00 -28.77
CA GLY A 406 -6.17 -21.84 -29.63
C GLY A 406 -4.71 -21.38 -29.66
N ALA A 407 -4.48 -20.07 -29.61
CA ALA A 407 -3.12 -19.51 -29.52
C ALA A 407 -2.47 -19.85 -28.17
N GLN A 408 -3.24 -19.83 -27.08
CA GLN A 408 -2.79 -20.20 -25.75
C GLN A 408 -2.45 -21.69 -25.63
N GLU A 409 -3.27 -22.60 -26.17
CA GLU A 409 -2.96 -24.02 -26.20
C GLU A 409 -1.67 -24.32 -26.98
N ALA A 410 -1.49 -23.68 -28.15
CA ALA A 410 -0.27 -23.82 -28.94
C ALA A 410 0.96 -23.28 -28.19
N TRP A 411 0.81 -22.18 -27.46
CA TRP A 411 1.88 -21.59 -26.64
C TRP A 411 2.29 -22.49 -25.47
N LEU A 412 1.33 -23.04 -24.71
CA LEU A 412 1.61 -23.98 -23.63
C LEU A 412 2.26 -25.28 -24.15
N THR A 413 1.74 -25.82 -25.25
CA THR A 413 2.28 -27.03 -25.89
C THR A 413 3.74 -26.84 -26.29
N ALA A 414 4.08 -25.67 -26.84
CA ALA A 414 5.45 -25.36 -27.24
C ALA A 414 6.41 -25.25 -26.05
N TRP A 415 5.97 -24.68 -24.93
CA TRP A 415 6.77 -24.67 -23.69
C TRP A 415 6.98 -26.06 -23.11
N GLU A 416 5.94 -26.89 -23.14
CA GLU A 416 6.00 -28.27 -22.66
C GLU A 416 6.97 -29.10 -23.51
N GLN A 417 6.91 -28.97 -24.83
CA GLN A 417 7.85 -29.63 -25.74
C GLN A 417 9.31 -29.19 -25.46
N TRP A 418 9.55 -27.88 -25.34
CA TRP A 418 10.88 -27.35 -25.00
C TRP A 418 11.41 -27.94 -23.68
N ARG A 419 10.55 -28.05 -22.66
CA ARG A 419 10.91 -28.63 -21.36
C ARG A 419 11.36 -30.08 -21.50
N VAL A 420 10.56 -30.89 -22.21
CA VAL A 420 10.84 -32.33 -22.42
C VAL A 420 12.16 -32.51 -23.17
N GLU A 421 12.37 -31.80 -24.27
CA GLU A 421 13.60 -31.88 -25.07
C GLU A 421 14.83 -31.51 -24.23
N ARG A 422 14.73 -30.47 -23.38
CA ARG A 422 15.81 -30.05 -22.50
C ARG A 422 16.18 -31.11 -21.46
N THR A 423 15.22 -31.85 -20.92
CA THR A 423 15.50 -32.90 -19.91
C THR A 423 16.12 -34.17 -20.49
N GLN A 424 16.09 -34.35 -21.80
CA GLN A 424 16.66 -35.52 -22.49
C GLN A 424 18.15 -35.34 -22.86
N HIS A 425 18.68 -34.13 -22.71
CA HIS A 425 20.07 -33.75 -23.00
C HIS A 425 20.79 -33.37 -21.72
#